data_AF-A0A831T178-F1
#
_entry.id   AF-A0A831T178-F1
#
_cell.length_a   1.000
_cell.length_b   1.000
_cell.length_c   1.000
_cell.angle_alpha   90.00
_cell.angle_beta   90.00
_cell.angle_gamma   90.00
#
_symmetry.space_group_name_H-M   'P 1'
#
loop_
_entity.id
_entity.type
_entity.pdbx_description
1 polymer ?
#
loop_
_entity_poly.entity_id
_entity_poly.type
_entity_poly.pdbx_seq_one_letter_code
_entity_poly.pdbx_strand_id
1 'polypeptide(L)' 'MTTVAQMTRDELREMIETTVEQKLLELLGDPDEGLPIRKAIRERLLRQREAVASGERGEPFEDVIRRLGLE' A
#
# COMPACT_ATOMS: atom_id res chain seq x y z
N MET A 1 -18.18 19.73 -14.70
CA MET A 1 -17.05 19.97 -13.78
C MET A 1 -17.62 20.02 -12.38
N THR A 2 -17.13 19.17 -11.49
CA THR A 2 -17.44 19.22 -10.06
C THR A 2 -16.66 20.37 -9.45
N THR A 3 -17.34 21.25 -8.72
CA THR A 3 -16.70 22.37 -8.02
C THR A 3 -16.54 22.03 -6.54
N VAL A 4 -15.60 22.70 -5.86
CA VAL A 4 -15.40 22.52 -4.40
C VAL A 4 -16.70 22.78 -3.62
N ALA A 5 -17.54 23.72 -4.10
CA ALA A 5 -18.81 24.05 -3.47
C ALA A 5 -19.85 22.91 -3.54
N GLN A 6 -19.64 21.92 -4.42
CA GLN A 6 -20.53 20.76 -4.57
C GLN A 6 -20.06 19.55 -3.73
N MET A 7 -18.91 19.64 -3.06
CA MET A 7 -18.41 18.58 -2.19
C MET A 7 -19.21 18.54 -0.89
N THR A 8 -19.42 17.33 -0.39
CA THR A 8 -19.85 17.08 0.99
C THR A 8 -18.73 17.47 1.97
N ARG A 9 -19.09 17.62 3.24
CA ARG A 9 -18.11 17.93 4.31
C ARG A 9 -17.04 16.85 4.42
N ASP A 10 -17.42 15.59 4.21
CA ASP A 10 -16.53 14.44 4.39
C ASP A 10 -15.55 14.36 3.21
N GLU A 11 -16.02 14.56 1.98
CA GLU A 11 -15.13 14.65 0.80
C GLU A 11 -14.14 15.82 0.94
N LEU A 12 -14.59 16.98 1.43
CA LEU A 12 -13.69 18.13 1.63
C LEU A 12 -12.64 17.83 2.70
N ARG A 13 -13.03 17.17 3.78
CA ARG A 13 -12.10 16.73 4.83
C ARG A 13 -11.08 15.74 4.28
N GLU A 14 -11.51 14.73 3.56
CA GLU A 14 -10.64 13.71 2.97
C GLU A 14 -9.63 14.33 1.99
N MET A 15 -10.06 15.29 1.17
CA MET A 15 -9.17 16.03 0.29
C MET A 15 -8.09 16.79 1.07
N ILE A 16 -8.46 17.46 2.17
CA ILE A 16 -7.52 18.19 3.01
C ILE A 16 -6.55 17.22 3.70
N GLU A 17 -7.05 16.13 4.29
CA GLU A 17 -6.23 15.12 4.96
C GLU A 17 -5.20 14.52 4.00
N THR A 18 -5.64 14.13 2.80
CA THR A 18 -4.76 13.60 1.75
C THR A 18 -3.70 14.63 1.34
N THR A 19 -4.10 15.89 1.15
CA THR A 19 -3.16 16.96 0.74
C THR A 19 -2.13 17.24 1.83
N VAL A 20 -2.55 17.23 3.09
CA VAL A 20 -1.65 17.44 4.24
C VAL A 20 -0.67 16.28 4.36
N GLU A 21 -1.14 15.03 4.28
CA GLU A 21 -0.28 13.84 4.32
C GLU A 21 0.77 13.88 3.20
N GLN A 22 0.37 14.20 1.97
CA GLN A 22 1.29 14.38 0.86
C GLN A 22 2.36 15.44 1.15
N LYS A 23 1.97 16.59 1.69
CA LYS A 23 2.94 17.65 2.02
C LYS A 23 3.85 17.29 3.18
N LEU A 24 3.37 16.54 4.16
CA LEU A 24 4.22 16.03 5.24
C LEU A 24 5.25 15.02 4.72
N LEU A 25 4.84 14.09 3.85
CA LEU A 25 5.77 13.14 3.21
C LEU A 25 6.80 13.85 2.33
N GLU A 26 6.38 14.87 1.56
CA GLU A 26 7.31 15.68 0.75
C GLU A 26 8.35 16.44 1.60
N LEU A 27 7.96 16.94 2.77
CA LEU A 27 8.81 17.77 3.62
C LEU A 27 9.69 16.95 4.58
N LEU A 28 9.15 15.86 5.12
CA LEU A 28 9.78 15.07 6.18
C LEU A 28 10.42 13.77 5.65
N GLY A 29 10.03 13.33 4.45
CA GLY A 29 10.48 12.07 3.87
C GLY A 29 9.70 10.85 4.37
N ASP A 30 10.16 9.67 3.95
CA ASP A 30 9.61 8.41 4.45
C ASP A 30 10.11 8.18 5.90
N PRO A 31 9.20 8.07 6.89
CA PRO A 31 9.60 7.85 8.28
C PRO A 31 10.36 6.54 8.50
N ASP A 32 10.19 5.57 7.60
CA ASP A 32 10.89 4.29 7.63
C ASP A 32 12.20 4.29 6.82
N GLU A 33 12.57 5.42 6.20
CA GLU A 33 13.79 5.52 5.39
C GLU A 33 15.04 5.19 6.22
N GLY A 34 15.87 4.29 5.68
CA GLY A 34 17.10 3.84 6.33
C GLY A 34 16.91 2.86 7.48
N LEU A 35 15.67 2.52 7.88
CA LEU A 35 15.42 1.50 8.89
C LEU A 35 15.71 0.09 8.34
N PRO A 36 16.28 -0.81 9.17
CA PRO A 36 16.53 -2.18 8.74
C PRO A 36 15.22 -2.98 8.65
N ILE A 37 15.11 -3.82 7.62
CA ILE A 37 14.00 -4.77 7.50
C ILE A 37 14.03 -5.75 8.69
N ARG A 38 12.89 -5.88 9.38
CA ARG A 38 12.72 -6.86 10.47
C ARG A 38 13.11 -8.26 10.01
N LYS A 39 13.88 -8.98 10.83
CA LYS A 39 14.42 -10.32 10.52
C LYS A 39 13.37 -11.28 9.93
N ALA A 40 12.20 -11.36 10.55
CA ALA A 40 11.11 -12.25 10.10
C ALA A 40 10.62 -11.92 8.68
N ILE A 41 10.55 -10.63 8.33
CA ILE A 41 10.15 -10.17 7.00
C ILE A 41 11.25 -10.49 5.99
N ARG A 42 12.52 -10.19 6.34
CA ARG A 42 13.67 -10.50 5.48
C ARG A 42 13.74 -11.99 5.14
N GLU A 43 13.60 -12.86 6.14
CA GLU A 43 13.63 -14.31 5.95
C GLU A 43 12.48 -14.80 5.08
N ARG A 44 11.28 -14.26 5.25
CA ARG A 44 10.13 -14.57 4.38
C ARG A 44 10.41 -14.17 2.94
N LEU A 45 10.92 -12.96 2.71
CA LEU A 45 11.22 -12.44 1.37
C LEU A 45 12.31 -13.27 0.68
N LEU A 46 13.33 -13.71 1.42
CA LEU A 46 14.38 -14.58 0.87
C LEU A 46 13.81 -15.93 0.40
N ARG A 47 12.94 -16.56 1.20
CA ARG A 47 12.25 -17.80 0.80
C ARG A 47 11.37 -17.60 -0.43
N GLN A 48 10.61 -16.50 -0.48
CA GLN A 48 9.76 -16.17 -1.63
C GLN A 48 10.60 -15.97 -2.90
N ARG A 49 11.74 -15.27 -2.80
CA ARG A 49 12.66 -15.08 -3.91
C ARG A 49 13.21 -16.41 -4.42
N GLU A 50 13.58 -17.32 -3.53
CA GLU A 50 14.07 -18.66 -3.89
C GLU A 50 12.99 -19.50 -4.58
N ALA A 51 11.76 -19.50 -4.07
CA ALA A 51 10.61 -20.17 -4.69
C ALA A 51 10.32 -19.63 -6.10
N VAL A 52 10.37 -18.31 -6.30
CA VAL A 52 10.17 -17.73 -7.63
C VAL A 52 11.29 -18.13 -8.59
N ALA A 53 12.53 -18.18 -8.10
CA ALA A 53 13.70 -18.60 -8.86
C ALA A 53 13.68 -20.09 -9.21
N SER A 54 13.10 -20.96 -8.35
CA SER A 54 12.88 -22.38 -8.64
C SER A 54 11.71 -22.62 -9.61
N GLY A 55 11.00 -21.57 -10.02
CA GLY A 55 9.92 -21.63 -11.00
C GLY A 55 8.52 -21.66 -10.37
N GLU A 56 8.41 -21.62 -9.05
CA GLU A 56 7.12 -21.47 -8.39
C GLU A 56 6.51 -20.11 -8.75
N ARG A 57 5.19 -20.10 -8.96
CA ARG A 57 4.43 -18.88 -9.24
C ARG A 57 3.37 -18.72 -8.17
N GLY A 58 3.02 -17.47 -7.91
CA GLY A 58 1.94 -17.15 -7.00
C GLY A 58 0.59 -17.63 -7.53
N GLU A 59 -0.42 -17.48 -6.70
CA GLU A 59 -1.80 -17.80 -7.05
C GLU A 59 -2.41 -16.70 -7.93
N PRO A 60 -3.31 -17.04 -8.86
CA PRO A 60 -4.09 -16.05 -9.59
C PRO A 60 -4.84 -15.11 -8.64
N PHE A 61 -4.88 -13.82 -8.97
CA PHE A 61 -5.54 -12.80 -8.15
C PHE A 61 -7.01 -13.13 -7.89
N GLU A 62 -7.73 -13.58 -8.92
CA GLU A 62 -9.12 -14.00 -8.81
C GLU A 62 -9.32 -15.10 -7.77
N ASP A 63 -8.44 -16.09 -7.72
CA ASP A 63 -8.54 -17.20 -6.75
C ASP A 63 -8.34 -16.70 -5.31
N VAL A 64 -7.48 -15.71 -5.13
CA VAL A 64 -7.24 -15.06 -3.83
C VAL A 64 -8.46 -14.25 -3.39
N ILE A 65 -9.05 -13.45 -4.28
CA ILE A 65 -10.26 -12.66 -3.98
C ILE A 65 -11.40 -13.58 -3.53
N ARG A 66 -11.69 -14.63 -4.31
CA ARG A 66 -12.76 -15.58 -4.01
C ARG A 66 -12.57 -16.27 -2.66
N ARG A 67 -11.34 -16.71 -2.37
CA ARG A 67 -11.00 -17.35 -1.09
C ARG A 67 -11.16 -16.40 0.11
N LEU A 68 -10.87 -15.12 -0.07
CA LEU A 68 -10.94 -14.12 0.99
C LEU A 68 -12.34 -13.49 1.13
N GLY A 69 -13.28 -13.79 0.24
CA GLY A 69 -14.62 -13.21 0.25
C GLY A 69 -14.61 -11.70 -0.05
N LEU A 70 -13.72 -11.26 -0.93
CA LEU A 70 -13.54 -9.85 -1.31
C LEU A 70 -14.19 -9.51 -2.67
N GLU A 71 -15.10 -10.35 -3.15
CA GLU A 71 -15.88 -10.16 -4.39
C GLU A 71 -17.00 -9.13 -4.23
#